data_AF-A0A7R9FBH2-F1
#
_entry.id   AF-A0A7R9FBH2-F1
#
_cell.length_a   1.000
_cell.length_b   1.000
_cell.length_c   1.000
_cell.angle_alpha   90.00
_cell.angle_beta   90.00
_cell.angle_gamma   90.00
#
_symmetry.space_group_name_H-M   'P 1'
#
loop_
_entity.id
_entity.type
_entity.pdbx_description
1 polymer ?
#
loop_
_entity_poly.entity_id
_entity_poly.type
_entity_poly.pdbx_seq_one_letter_code
_entity_poly.pdbx_strand_id
1 'polypeptide(L)'
;YILADAGFDVWLGNYRGNVYSNQHISLDTDSADYWDFSWHENGVYDLPAMIDHVRSQTGQDKIFYIGHSMGTTGFYVMGSMRPEYNDKIRVMFSLAPIAYMSHMTSPFLQLISQYITELQIPEVELSQQEPLKCSNVSEVNLGVRYTKYLDDGD
;
A
#
# COMPACT_ATOMS: atom_id res chain seq x y z
N TYR A 1 6.78 21.27 -6.55
CA TYR A 1 5.98 20.14 -6.03
C TYR A 1 4.51 20.37 -6.38
N ILE A 2 3.99 19.89 -7.52
CA ILE A 2 2.68 20.34 -8.05
C ILE A 2 1.52 20.25 -7.04
N LEU A 3 1.37 19.13 -6.33
CA LEU A 3 0.29 18.96 -5.35
C LEU A 3 0.50 19.81 -4.08
N ALA A 4 1.73 19.87 -3.55
CA ALA A 4 2.02 20.70 -2.39
C ALA A 4 1.93 22.21 -2.73
N ASP A 5 2.33 22.60 -3.93
CA ASP A 5 2.20 23.97 -4.46
C ASP A 5 0.73 24.36 -4.68
N ALA A 6 -0.13 23.37 -4.96
CA ALA A 6 -1.59 23.52 -5.03
C ALA A 6 -2.27 23.48 -3.64
N GLY A 7 -1.52 23.40 -2.55
CA GLY A 7 -2.04 23.47 -1.18
C GLY A 7 -2.44 22.14 -0.54
N PHE A 8 -2.07 21.00 -1.14
CA PHE A 8 -2.30 19.69 -0.51
C PHE A 8 -1.18 19.35 0.48
N ASP A 9 -1.56 18.73 1.61
CA ASP A 9 -0.61 18.04 2.50
C ASP A 9 -0.28 16.66 1.91
N VAL A 10 0.94 16.50 1.40
CA VAL A 10 1.34 15.32 0.62
C VAL A 10 2.17 14.37 1.48
N TRP A 11 1.75 13.12 1.53
CA TRP A 11 2.41 12.03 2.26
C TRP A 11 2.81 10.92 1.28
N LEU A 12 4.03 10.41 1.38
CA LEU A 12 4.55 9.37 0.48
C LEU A 12 4.76 8.05 1.24
N GLY A 13 3.86 7.09 1.06
CA GLY A 13 3.99 5.79 1.71
C GLY A 13 5.16 4.94 1.21
N ASN A 14 5.80 4.18 2.10
CA ASN A 14 6.78 3.14 1.75
C ASN A 14 6.33 1.78 2.24
N TYR A 15 6.13 0.84 1.31
CA TYR A 15 5.87 -0.56 1.65
C TYR A 15 7.08 -1.24 2.29
N ARG A 16 6.81 -2.24 3.13
CA ARG A 16 7.80 -3.12 3.75
C ARG A 16 8.78 -3.71 2.74
N GLY A 17 10.02 -3.91 3.17
CA GLY A 17 11.09 -4.51 2.39
C GLY A 17 11.76 -3.60 1.37
N ASN A 18 11.34 -2.34 1.24
CA ASN A 18 12.07 -1.36 0.44
C ASN A 18 13.22 -0.71 1.24
N VAL A 19 14.11 0.03 0.57
CA VAL A 19 15.30 0.67 1.19
C VAL A 19 14.96 1.58 2.37
N TYR A 20 13.75 2.12 2.43
CA TYR A 20 13.28 3.06 3.45
C TYR A 20 12.41 2.39 4.55
N SER A 21 11.99 1.15 4.33
CA SER A 21 11.12 0.36 5.21
C SER A 21 11.64 -1.07 5.35
N ASN A 22 12.91 -1.22 5.75
CA ASN A 22 13.61 -2.51 5.86
C ASN A 22 13.84 -2.97 7.32
N GLN A 23 13.00 -2.56 8.26
CA GLN A 23 13.14 -2.93 9.68
C GLN A 23 11.98 -3.81 10.14
N HIS A 24 12.24 -4.72 11.08
CA HIS A 24 11.22 -5.52 11.74
C HIS A 24 11.46 -5.60 13.25
N ILE A 25 10.38 -5.63 14.05
CA ILE A 25 10.49 -5.59 15.52
C ILE A 25 11.15 -6.84 16.12
N SER A 26 11.11 -7.96 15.39
CA SER A 26 11.54 -9.28 15.87
C SER A 26 12.29 -10.12 14.85
N LEU A 27 12.29 -9.72 13.57
CA LEU A 27 12.88 -10.49 12.48
C LEU A 27 14.05 -9.70 11.91
N ASP A 28 15.12 -10.40 11.56
CA ASP A 28 16.28 -9.81 10.91
C ASP A 28 16.10 -9.85 9.39
N THR A 29 16.58 -8.84 8.68
CA THR A 29 16.54 -8.80 7.20
C THR A 29 17.33 -9.92 6.53
N ASP A 30 18.24 -10.59 7.24
CA ASP A 30 18.96 -11.77 6.75
C ASP A 30 18.12 -13.05 6.85
N SER A 31 16.98 -13.03 7.56
CA SER A 31 16.07 -14.17 7.69
C SER A 31 15.14 -14.28 6.48
N ALA A 32 14.90 -15.50 5.99
CA ALA A 32 13.89 -15.76 4.97
C ALA A 32 12.48 -15.34 5.42
N ASP A 33 12.16 -15.52 6.71
CA ASP A 33 10.86 -15.17 7.29
C ASP A 33 10.58 -13.66 7.23
N TYR A 34 11.62 -12.82 7.19
CA TYR A 34 11.45 -11.37 7.02
C TYR A 34 10.86 -11.03 5.64
N TRP A 35 11.23 -11.81 4.62
CA TRP A 35 10.84 -11.59 3.22
C TRP A 35 9.62 -12.41 2.80
N ASP A 36 9.00 -13.14 3.73
CA ASP A 36 7.78 -13.91 3.47
C ASP A 36 6.54 -13.00 3.49
N PHE A 37 6.47 -12.13 2.48
CA PHE A 37 5.32 -11.26 2.24
C PHE A 37 5.16 -10.99 0.74
N SER A 38 3.97 -10.56 0.38
CA SER A 38 3.57 -10.25 -0.99
C SER A 38 2.83 -8.91 -1.05
N TRP A 39 2.28 -8.58 -2.22
CA TRP A 39 1.36 -7.47 -2.38
C TRP A 39 0.09 -7.60 -1.53
N HIS A 40 -0.24 -8.81 -1.04
CA HIS A 40 -1.35 -9.04 -0.14
C HIS A 40 -1.13 -8.35 1.21
N GLU A 41 0.01 -8.58 1.86
CA GLU A 41 0.36 -7.99 3.15
C GLU A 41 0.47 -6.47 3.06
N ASN A 42 0.96 -5.95 1.92
CA ASN A 42 0.98 -4.51 1.64
C ASN A 42 -0.43 -3.88 1.67
N GLY A 43 -1.44 -4.60 1.19
CA GLY A 43 -2.84 -4.16 1.20
C GLY A 43 -3.53 -4.32 2.56
N VAL A 44 -3.34 -5.45 3.22
CA VAL A 44 -4.06 -5.78 4.47
C VAL A 44 -3.46 -5.06 5.69
N TYR A 45 -2.16 -4.78 5.66
CA TYR A 45 -1.44 -4.25 6.80
C TYR A 45 -0.82 -2.88 6.54
N ASP A 46 0.03 -2.74 5.51
CA ASP A 46 0.83 -1.53 5.34
C ASP A 46 -0.04 -0.32 5.02
N LEU A 47 -0.92 -0.44 4.02
CA LEU A 47 -1.82 0.64 3.62
C LEU A 47 -2.71 1.13 4.76
N PRO A 48 -3.42 0.24 5.49
CA PRO A 48 -4.15 0.61 6.69
C PRO A 48 -3.35 1.38 7.73
N ALA A 49 -2.14 0.89 8.07
CA ALA A 49 -1.28 1.55 9.05
C ALA A 49 -0.85 2.94 8.58
N MET A 50 -0.49 3.10 7.30
CA MET A 50 -0.19 4.40 6.71
C MET A 50 -1.38 5.36 6.74
N ILE A 51 -2.56 4.90 6.33
CA ILE A 51 -3.78 5.71 6.31
C ILE A 51 -4.12 6.19 7.72
N ASP A 52 -4.10 5.30 8.70
CA ASP A 52 -4.44 5.66 10.08
C ASP A 52 -3.39 6.59 10.69
N HIS A 53 -2.11 6.39 10.38
CA HIS A 53 -1.06 7.33 10.81
C HIS A 53 -1.30 8.72 10.22
N VAL A 54 -1.48 8.86 8.90
CA VAL A 54 -1.75 10.16 8.26
C VAL A 54 -2.98 10.82 8.87
N ARG A 55 -4.08 10.08 9.06
CA ARG A 55 -5.30 10.62 9.67
C ARG A 55 -5.07 11.06 11.12
N SER A 56 -4.31 10.29 11.91
CA SER A 56 -3.98 10.65 13.28
C SER A 56 -3.13 11.92 13.39
N GLN A 57 -2.20 12.12 12.45
CA GLN A 57 -1.31 13.29 12.42
C GLN A 57 -1.99 14.55 11.89
N THR A 58 -2.95 14.40 10.97
CA THR A 58 -3.60 15.53 10.29
C THR A 58 -4.97 15.88 10.87
N GLY A 59 -5.58 14.97 11.65
CA GLY A 59 -6.97 15.09 12.11
C GLY A 59 -8.01 14.95 11.00
N GLN A 60 -7.61 14.54 9.79
CA GLN A 60 -8.53 14.41 8.66
C GLN A 60 -9.34 13.12 8.71
N ASP A 61 -10.65 13.22 8.53
CA ASP A 61 -11.54 12.05 8.51
C ASP A 61 -11.32 11.17 7.28
N LYS A 62 -11.07 11.77 6.11
CA LYS A 62 -10.85 11.06 4.85
C LYS A 62 -9.65 11.63 4.11
N ILE A 63 -8.93 10.78 3.38
CA ILE A 63 -7.78 11.19 2.55
C ILE A 63 -8.03 10.89 1.07
N PHE A 64 -7.29 11.58 0.20
CA PHE A 64 -7.14 11.19 -1.19
C PHE A 64 -6.01 10.17 -1.29
N TYR A 65 -6.21 9.10 -2.05
CA TYR A 65 -5.17 8.10 -2.30
C TYR A 65 -4.82 8.08 -3.79
N ILE A 66 -3.53 8.07 -4.10
CA ILE A 66 -3.01 7.97 -5.46
C ILE A 66 -2.12 6.73 -5.49
N GLY A 67 -2.56 5.71 -6.22
CA GLY A 67 -1.77 4.50 -6.42
C GLY A 67 -1.22 4.45 -7.84
N HIS A 68 0.01 3.97 -7.98
CA HIS A 68 0.62 3.66 -9.27
C HIS A 68 1.04 2.19 -9.32
N SER A 69 0.72 1.48 -10.40
CA SER A 69 1.12 0.07 -10.59
C SER A 69 0.74 -0.78 -9.36
N MET A 70 1.69 -1.41 -8.67
CA MET A 70 1.46 -2.18 -7.43
C MET A 70 0.72 -1.40 -6.33
N GLY A 71 0.89 -0.07 -6.25
CA GLY A 71 0.14 0.76 -5.30
C GLY A 71 -1.38 0.78 -5.57
N THR A 72 -1.80 0.49 -6.81
CA THR A 72 -3.21 0.27 -7.14
C THR A 72 -3.69 -1.10 -6.65
N THR A 73 -2.88 -2.14 -6.84
CA THR A 73 -3.15 -3.51 -6.37
C THR A 73 -3.32 -3.54 -4.86
N GLY A 74 -2.41 -2.91 -4.12
CA GLY A 74 -2.50 -2.82 -2.65
C GLY A 74 -3.81 -2.17 -2.20
N PHE A 75 -4.25 -1.12 -2.89
CA PHE A 75 -5.54 -0.49 -2.59
C PHE A 75 -6.73 -1.41 -2.87
N TYR A 76 -6.72 -2.14 -3.98
CA TYR A 76 -7.80 -3.08 -4.29
C TYR A 76 -7.89 -4.20 -3.25
N VAL A 77 -6.75 -4.75 -2.81
CA VAL A 77 -6.69 -5.72 -1.71
C VAL A 77 -7.25 -5.12 -0.42
N MET A 78 -6.78 -3.93 -0.05
CA MET A 78 -7.28 -3.25 1.16
C MET A 78 -8.80 -3.03 1.08
N GLY A 79 -9.28 -2.47 -0.03
CA GLY A 79 -10.69 -2.13 -0.19
C GLY A 79 -11.63 -3.33 -0.24
N SER A 80 -11.13 -4.50 -0.66
CA SER A 80 -11.90 -5.76 -0.65
C SER A 80 -11.80 -6.51 0.67
N MET A 81 -10.61 -6.61 1.26
CA MET A 81 -10.36 -7.42 2.47
C MET A 81 -10.63 -6.65 3.77
N ARG A 82 -10.60 -5.31 3.72
CA ARG A 82 -10.81 -4.39 4.85
C ARG A 82 -11.77 -3.27 4.47
N PRO A 83 -13.05 -3.60 4.20
CA PRO A 83 -14.02 -2.65 3.68
C PRO A 83 -14.24 -1.43 4.58
N GLU A 84 -13.92 -1.51 5.88
CA GLU A 84 -13.96 -0.38 6.81
C GLU A 84 -13.00 0.76 6.45
N TYR A 85 -11.98 0.51 5.61
CA TYR A 85 -11.08 1.56 5.11
C TYR A 85 -11.66 2.31 3.91
N ASN A 86 -12.66 1.77 3.21
CA ASN A 86 -13.30 2.47 2.09
C ASN A 86 -13.94 3.79 2.56
N ASP A 87 -14.47 3.82 3.77
CA ASP A 87 -15.05 5.04 4.35
C ASP A 87 -14.02 6.11 4.70
N LYS A 88 -12.74 5.73 4.85
CA LYS A 88 -11.60 6.61 5.15
C LYS A 88 -10.98 7.22 3.88
N ILE A 89 -11.45 6.83 2.69
CA ILE A 89 -10.93 7.29 1.40
C ILE A 89 -11.97 8.18 0.73
N ARG A 90 -11.54 9.39 0.31
CA ARG A 90 -12.41 10.32 -0.39
C ARG A 90 -12.51 9.99 -1.87
N VAL A 91 -11.36 9.79 -2.51
CA VAL A 91 -11.22 9.35 -3.91
C VAL A 91 -9.91 8.58 -4.02
N MET A 92 -9.92 7.51 -4.82
CA MET A 92 -8.72 6.79 -5.26
C MET A 92 -8.43 7.09 -6.73
N PHE A 93 -7.23 7.62 -7.01
CA PHE A 93 -6.69 7.80 -8.34
C PHE A 93 -5.79 6.62 -8.70
N SER A 94 -6.24 5.77 -9.62
CA SER A 94 -5.54 4.56 -10.03
C SER A 94 -4.75 4.80 -11.32
N LEU A 95 -3.42 4.93 -11.20
CA LEU A 95 -2.52 5.20 -12.32
C LEU A 95 -1.81 3.90 -12.75
N ALA A 96 -1.95 3.52 -14.03
CA ALA A 96 -1.50 2.21 -14.53
C ALA A 96 -2.00 1.04 -13.64
N PRO A 97 -3.33 0.84 -13.53
CA PRO A 97 -3.92 -0.13 -12.63
C PRO A 97 -3.52 -1.57 -12.95
N ILE A 98 -3.14 -2.33 -11.93
CA ILE A 98 -2.89 -3.77 -12.02
C ILE A 98 -3.88 -4.48 -11.10
N ALA A 99 -5.04 -4.83 -11.65
CA ALA A 99 -6.07 -5.62 -10.97
C ALA A 99 -6.06 -7.09 -11.44
N TYR A 100 -5.79 -7.31 -12.72
CA TYR A 100 -5.73 -8.64 -13.34
C TYR A 100 -4.55 -8.68 -14.32
N MET A 101 -3.78 -9.77 -14.30
CA MET A 101 -2.58 -9.94 -15.13
C MET A 101 -2.79 -10.85 -16.35
N SER A 102 -4.00 -11.38 -16.57
CA SER A 102 -4.30 -12.47 -17.51
C SER A 102 -4.04 -12.18 -19.00
N HIS A 103 -3.90 -10.92 -19.41
CA HIS A 103 -3.72 -10.53 -20.81
C HIS A 103 -2.58 -9.53 -21.06
N MET A 104 -1.59 -9.47 -20.18
CA MET A 104 -0.49 -8.51 -20.35
C MET A 104 0.47 -8.92 -21.47
N THR A 105 0.60 -8.06 -22.48
CA THR A 105 1.46 -8.26 -23.67
C THR A 105 2.88 -7.71 -23.49
N SER A 106 3.14 -7.00 -22.39
CA SER A 106 4.47 -6.43 -22.11
C SER A 106 5.48 -7.56 -21.81
N PRO A 107 6.59 -7.66 -22.57
CA PRO A 107 7.60 -8.69 -22.36
C PRO A 107 8.17 -8.71 -20.94
N PHE A 108 8.30 -7.54 -20.31
CA PHE A 108 8.75 -7.39 -18.92
C PHE A 108 7.77 -8.00 -17.91
N LEU A 109 6.47 -7.77 -18.11
CA LEU A 109 5.44 -8.28 -17.20
C LEU A 109 5.16 -9.76 -17.42
N GLN A 110 5.34 -10.27 -18.64
CA GLN A 110 5.32 -11.71 -18.92
C GLN A 110 6.49 -12.43 -18.25
N LEU A 111 7.69 -11.84 -18.27
CA LEU A 111 8.85 -12.39 -17.57
C LEU A 111 8.57 -12.44 -16.07
N ILE A 112 8.04 -11.36 -15.48
CA ILE A 112 7.73 -11.28 -14.05
C ILE A 112 6.58 -12.23 -13.67
N SER A 113 5.57 -12.42 -14.52
CA SER A 113 4.48 -13.36 -14.23
C SER A 113 4.93 -14.81 -14.03
N GLN A 114 6.09 -15.20 -14.57
CA GLN A 114 6.65 -16.54 -14.36
C GLN A 114 7.27 -16.72 -12.96
N TYR A 115 7.57 -15.62 -12.27
CA TYR A 115 8.18 -15.61 -10.93
C TYR A 115 7.19 -15.26 -9.81
N ILE A 116 5.98 -14.79 -10.17
CA ILE A 116 4.89 -14.56 -9.21
C ILE A 116 4.03 -15.83 -9.18
N THR A 117 4.26 -16.68 -8.19
CA THR A 117 3.38 -17.84 -7.93
C THR A 117 1.99 -17.34 -7.52
N GLU A 118 0.98 -17.83 -8.23
CA GLU A 118 -0.47 -17.59 -8.06
C GLU A 118 -1.00 -16.17 -8.37
N LEU A 119 -1.17 -15.92 -9.67
CA LEU A 119 -2.29 -15.12 -10.20
C LEU A 119 -3.26 -16.00 -11.01
N GLN A 120 -3.53 -17.21 -10.52
CA GLN A 120 -4.81 -17.84 -10.80
C GLN A 120 -5.78 -17.22 -9.81
N ILE A 121 -6.79 -16.51 -10.31
CA ILE A 121 -8.00 -16.24 -9.53
C ILE A 121 -8.90 -17.42 -9.87
N PRO A 122 -8.99 -18.46 -9.02
CA PRO A 122 -10.09 -19.40 -9.15
C PRO A 122 -11.35 -18.60 -8.83
N GLU A 123 -12.37 -18.84 -9.63
CA GLU A 123 -13.73 -18.44 -9.35
C GLU A 123 -14.05 -18.69 -7.86
N VAL A 124 -14.55 -17.63 -7.21
CA VAL A 124 -14.95 -17.52 -5.81
C VAL A 124 -15.29 -18.87 -5.16
N GLU A 125 -14.41 -19.37 -4.28
CA GLU A 125 -14.80 -20.25 -3.18
C GLU A 125 -14.46 -19.57 -1.85
N LEU A 126 -15.47 -18.88 -1.32
CA LEU A 126 -15.52 -18.30 0.02
C LEU A 126 -15.53 -19.42 1.05
N SER A 127 -14.39 -20.03 1.38
CA SER A 127 -14.24 -20.71 2.66
C SER A 127 -12.78 -21.05 2.96
N GLN A 128 -12.26 -20.45 4.02
CA GLN A 128 -11.16 -20.93 4.86
C GLN A 128 -9.75 -20.88 4.26
N GLN A 129 -9.15 -19.69 4.27
CA GLN A 129 -7.71 -19.57 4.43
C GLN A 129 -7.46 -18.96 5.82
N GLU A 130 -6.86 -19.74 6.72
CA GLU A 130 -6.52 -19.26 8.06
C GLU A 130 -5.55 -18.07 7.95
N PRO A 131 -5.73 -17.01 8.75
CA PRO A 131 -4.84 -15.87 8.73
C PRO A 131 -3.46 -16.31 9.22
N LEU A 132 -2.47 -16.32 8.32
CA LEU A 132 -1.07 -16.46 8.69
C LEU A 132 -0.72 -15.36 9.70
N LYS A 133 -0.18 -15.83 10.82
CA LYS A 133 -0.05 -15.09 12.07
C LYS A 133 1.20 -14.21 12.05
N CYS A 134 1.13 -13.06 11.38
CA CYS A 134 2.05 -11.95 11.62
C CYS A 134 1.29 -10.82 12.33
N SER A 135 1.12 -10.98 13.64
CA SER A 135 0.33 -10.06 14.47
C SER A 135 1.03 -8.73 14.77
N ASN A 136 2.28 -8.51 14.36
CA ASN A 136 3.01 -7.28 14.68
C ASN A 136 3.78 -6.78 13.47
N VAL A 137 3.15 -5.86 12.72
CA VAL A 137 3.77 -5.18 11.58
C VAL A 137 4.69 -4.11 12.14
N SER A 138 5.95 -4.16 11.73
CA SER A 138 6.94 -3.13 12.01
C SER A 138 6.64 -1.84 11.28
N GLU A 139 7.09 -0.75 11.88
CA GLU A 139 6.90 0.63 11.47
C GLU A 139 6.85 0.82 9.95
N VAL A 140 5.66 1.11 9.43
CA VAL A 140 5.54 1.58 8.06
C VAL A 140 6.05 3.01 8.05
N ASN A 141 7.24 3.21 7.50
CA ASN A 141 7.83 4.53 7.40
C ASN A 141 7.07 5.33 6.33
N LEU A 142 6.21 6.25 6.78
CA LEU A 142 5.67 7.27 5.88
C LEU A 142 6.85 8.12 5.41
N GLY A 143 7.29 7.84 4.20
CA GLY A 143 8.25 8.65 3.49
C GLY A 143 7.79 10.10 3.44
N VAL A 144 8.79 10.96 3.55
CA VAL A 144 8.80 12.42 3.39
C VAL A 144 7.41 13.07 3.23
N ARG A 145 6.99 13.78 4.28
CA ARG A 145 5.84 14.69 4.23
C ARG A 145 6.25 15.99 3.54
N TYR A 146 5.45 16.44 2.58
CA TYR A 146 5.60 17.74 1.92
C TYR A 146 4.41 18.63 2.25
N THR A 147 4.65 19.64 3.07
CA THR A 147 3.73 20.74 3.33
C THR A 147 4.38 22.05 2.92
N LYS A 148 3.66 22.87 2.16
CA LYS A 148 4.02 24.28 2.02
C LYS A 148 3.39 25.01 3.19
N TYR A 149 4.19 25.44 4.16
CA TYR A 149 3.73 26.45 5.11
C TYR A 149 3.51 27.72 4.29
N LEU A 150 2.24 28.11 4.13
CA LEU A 150 1.94 29.47 3.75
C LEU A 150 2.43 30.32 4.94
N ASP A 151 3.46 31.12 4.71
CA ASP A 151 3.81 32.20 5.63
C ASP A 151 2.55 33.06 5.77
N ASP A 152 1.88 32.96 6.92
CA ASP A 152 0.90 33.94 7.36
C ASP A 152 1.68 35.21 7.71
N GLY A 153 2.11 35.94 6.67
CA GLY A 153 2.75 37.24 6.79
C GLY A 153 1.71 38.35 6.97
N ASP A 154 1.79 38.98 8.15
CA ASP A 154 1.36 40.34 8.57
C ASP A 154 0.09 40.98 7.95
#